data_AF-A0AB74B7V6-F1
#
_entry.id   AF-A0AB74B7V6-F1
#
_cell.length_a   1.000
_cell.length_b   1.000
_cell.length_c   1.000
_cell.angle_alpha   90.00
_cell.angle_beta   90.00
_cell.angle_gamma   90.00
#
_symmetry.space_group_name_H-M   'P 1'
#
loop_
_entity.id
_entity.type
_entity.pdbx_description
1 polymer ?
#
loop_
_entity_poly.entity_id
_entity_poly.type
_entity_poly.pdbx_seq_one_letter_code
_entity_poly.pdbx_strand_id
1 'polypeptide(L)'
;MKIPPKRIMFILTYIFIAGSLWAASEWWEKALTKRSGSPLISPGGCYRLEAFKPFWVLPNIFHPQPDFNGAGSPKWFPWWGSPGFYKLYDHRNGKLILETEIYDRESGAWGMDWGEGSGFIYSGLIPIGPNLPDCMGDRPTRVKPQ
;
A
#
# COMPACT_ATOMS: atom_id res chain seq x y z
N MET A 1 23.66 23.64 -34.09
CA MET A 1 22.96 22.61 -34.90
C MET A 1 21.46 22.71 -34.63
N LYS A 2 20.60 22.86 -35.65
CA LYS A 2 19.15 22.82 -35.49
C LYS A 2 18.71 21.34 -35.56
N ILE A 3 18.02 20.86 -34.53
CA ILE A 3 17.49 19.49 -34.53
C ILE A 3 16.36 19.42 -35.56
N PRO A 4 16.38 18.48 -36.51
CA PRO A 4 15.32 18.39 -37.52
C PRO A 4 13.98 18.01 -36.89
N PRO A 5 12.85 18.57 -37.37
CA PRO A 5 11.54 18.43 -36.74
C PRO A 5 11.07 16.98 -36.64
N LYS A 6 11.47 16.11 -37.59
CA LYS A 6 11.19 14.66 -37.54
C LYS A 6 11.85 13.96 -36.34
N ARG A 7 13.06 14.38 -35.94
CA ARG A 7 13.75 13.81 -34.77
C ARG A 7 13.08 14.27 -33.47
N ILE A 8 12.63 15.53 -33.42
CA ILE A 8 11.87 16.07 -32.27
C ILE A 8 10.55 15.30 -32.12
N MET A 9 9.81 15.12 -33.22
CA MET A 9 8.55 14.38 -33.21
C MET A 9 8.75 12.94 -32.75
N PHE A 10 9.80 12.26 -33.23
CA PHE A 10 10.12 10.90 -32.80
C PHE A 10 10.44 10.80 -31.32
N ILE A 11 11.24 11.74 -30.78
CA ILE A 11 11.55 11.79 -29.35
C ILE A 11 10.28 12.01 -28.50
N LEU A 12 9.41 12.94 -28.91
CA LEU A 12 8.17 13.20 -28.20
C LEU A 12 7.23 11.99 -28.21
N THR A 13 7.09 11.31 -29.36
CA THR A 13 6.31 10.08 -29.44
C THR A 13 6.87 8.99 -28.53
N TYR A 14 8.19 8.82 -28.50
CA TYR A 14 8.82 7.85 -27.62
C TYR A 14 8.58 8.16 -26.14
N ILE A 15 8.76 9.41 -25.71
CA ILE A 15 8.50 9.85 -24.33
C ILE A 15 7.03 9.61 -23.96
N PHE A 16 6.11 9.91 -24.87
CA PHE A 16 4.68 9.70 -24.64
C PHE A 16 4.33 8.22 -24.48
N ILE A 17 4.85 7.35 -25.37
CA ILE A 17 4.63 5.91 -25.29
C ILE A 17 5.24 5.33 -24.01
N ALA A 18 6.49 5.68 -23.70
CA ALA A 18 7.18 5.20 -22.50
C ALA A 18 6.46 5.65 -21.22
N GLY A 19 6.04 6.93 -21.15
CA GLY A 19 5.28 7.45 -20.03
C GLY A 19 3.92 6.78 -19.86
N SER A 20 3.22 6.51 -20.97
CA SER A 20 1.92 5.80 -20.95
C SER A 20 2.07 4.35 -20.49
N LEU A 21 3.11 3.66 -20.97
CA LEU A 21 3.41 2.29 -20.56
C LEU A 21 3.79 2.21 -19.08
N TRP A 22 4.55 3.18 -18.58
CA TRP A 22 4.89 3.26 -17.16
C TRP A 22 3.65 3.50 -16.28
N ALA A 23 2.80 4.48 -16.63
CA ALA A 23 1.57 4.71 -15.89
C ALA A 23 0.63 3.50 -15.89
N ALA A 24 0.57 2.76 -17.01
CA ALA A 24 -0.17 1.51 -17.09
C ALA A 24 0.49 0.38 -16.27
N SER A 25 1.81 0.41 -16.08
CA SER A 25 2.52 -0.63 -15.34
C SER A 25 2.18 -0.65 -13.86
N GLU A 26 2.12 0.52 -13.22
CA GLU A 26 1.71 0.65 -11.82
C GLU A 26 0.44 -0.15 -11.46
N TRP A 27 -0.53 -0.22 -12.38
CA TRP A 27 -1.79 -0.92 -12.14
C TRP A 27 -1.65 -2.44 -12.12
N TRP A 28 -0.97 -3.03 -13.11
CA TRP A 28 -0.82 -4.50 -13.17
C TRP A 28 0.29 -5.00 -12.26
N GLU A 29 1.28 -4.17 -11.94
CA GLU A 29 2.35 -4.46 -11.00
C GLU A 29 1.82 -4.70 -9.58
N LYS A 30 0.71 -4.07 -9.18
CA LYS A 30 0.01 -4.34 -7.91
C LYS A 30 -0.86 -5.61 -7.98
N ALA A 31 -1.44 -5.91 -9.14
CA ALA A 31 -2.27 -7.11 -9.34
C ALA A 31 -1.46 -8.42 -9.34
N LEU A 32 -0.22 -8.39 -9.84
CA LEU A 32 0.67 -9.56 -9.90
C LEU A 32 1.46 -9.82 -8.60
N THR A 33 1.11 -9.13 -7.52
CA THR A 33 1.87 -9.17 -6.27
C THR A 33 1.69 -10.49 -5.53
N LYS A 34 2.77 -10.93 -4.89
CA LYS A 34 2.76 -12.10 -4.03
C LYS A 34 2.67 -11.66 -2.57
N ARG A 35 1.90 -12.43 -1.79
CA ARG A 35 1.85 -12.26 -0.34
C ARG A 35 3.27 -12.47 0.23
N SER A 36 3.67 -11.55 1.08
CA SER A 36 4.93 -11.56 1.80
C SER A 36 4.70 -12.12 3.20
N GLY A 37 4.97 -13.41 3.39
CA GLY A 37 4.89 -14.07 4.70
C GLY A 37 3.47 -14.49 5.11
N SER A 38 3.33 -14.85 6.38
CA SER A 38 2.07 -15.33 6.95
C SER A 38 1.10 -14.18 7.24
N PRO A 39 -0.22 -14.40 7.06
CA PRO A 39 -1.22 -13.44 7.50
C PRO A 39 -1.13 -13.25 9.02
N LEU A 40 -1.30 -12.01 9.47
CA LEU A 40 -1.41 -11.68 10.88
C LEU A 40 -2.87 -11.54 11.26
N ILE A 41 -3.28 -12.21 12.32
CA ILE A 41 -4.64 -12.12 12.87
C ILE A 41 -4.57 -11.26 14.13
N SER A 42 -5.52 -10.35 14.28
CA SER A 42 -5.61 -9.51 15.46
C SER A 42 -5.95 -10.35 16.71
N PRO A 43 -5.44 -10.00 17.90
CA PRO A 43 -5.69 -10.76 19.14
C PRO A 43 -7.16 -11.10 19.43
N GLY A 44 -8.09 -10.19 19.13
CA GLY A 44 -9.53 -10.37 19.28
C GLY A 44 -10.22 -11.01 18.08
N GLY A 45 -9.47 -11.35 17.03
CA GLY A 45 -9.94 -12.14 15.90
C GLY A 45 -10.83 -11.38 14.92
N CYS A 46 -10.83 -10.05 14.95
CA CYS A 46 -11.63 -9.26 14.02
C CYS A 46 -10.94 -9.01 12.68
N TYR A 47 -9.63 -8.84 12.69
CA TYR A 47 -8.89 -8.40 11.53
C TYR A 47 -7.88 -9.44 11.09
N ARG A 48 -7.72 -9.53 9.78
CA ARG A 48 -6.65 -10.30 9.16
C ARG A 48 -5.88 -9.37 8.24
N LEU A 49 -4.61 -9.18 8.56
CA LEU A 49 -3.70 -8.34 7.81
C LEU A 49 -2.78 -9.21 6.96
N GLU A 50 -2.68 -8.88 5.68
CA GLU A 50 -1.77 -9.53 4.75
C GLU A 50 -0.80 -8.53 4.16
N ALA A 51 0.49 -8.81 4.28
CA ALA A 51 1.52 -8.02 3.63
C ALA A 51 1.79 -8.53 2.21
N PHE A 52 2.06 -7.61 1.29
CA PHE A 52 2.39 -7.90 -0.10
C PHE A 52 3.67 -7.16 -0.51
N LYS A 53 4.44 -7.78 -1.39
CA LYS A 53 5.58 -7.15 -2.05
C LYS A 53 5.14 -6.67 -3.44
N PRO A 54 5.35 -5.40 -3.81
CA PRO A 54 5.03 -4.91 -5.14
C PRO A 54 5.87 -5.62 -6.20
N PHE A 55 5.30 -5.83 -7.38
CA PHE A 55 5.99 -6.41 -8.52
C PHE A 55 6.42 -5.30 -9.49
N TRP A 56 7.36 -4.46 -9.07
CA TRP A 56 7.82 -3.35 -9.90
C TRP A 56 8.67 -3.81 -11.08
N VAL A 57 8.35 -3.37 -12.30
CA VAL A 57 9.17 -3.63 -13.49
C VAL A 57 10.38 -2.72 -13.53
N LEU A 58 10.17 -1.44 -13.21
CA LEU A 58 11.23 -0.46 -13.11
C LEU A 58 11.96 -0.56 -11.76
N PRO A 59 13.24 -0.19 -11.70
CA PRO A 59 13.96 -0.08 -10.44
C PRO A 59 13.21 0.78 -9.41
N ASN A 60 13.30 0.39 -8.13
CA ASN A 60 12.57 1.03 -7.02
C ASN A 60 12.67 2.57 -6.99
N ILE A 61 13.79 3.15 -7.43
CA ILE A 61 14.01 4.61 -7.44
C ILE A 61 13.02 5.38 -8.34
N PHE A 62 12.41 4.71 -9.33
CA PHE A 62 11.43 5.35 -10.21
C PHE A 62 10.01 5.38 -9.62
N HIS A 63 9.82 4.77 -8.45
CA HIS A 63 8.54 4.70 -7.75
C HIS A 63 8.53 5.73 -6.62
N PRO A 64 7.69 6.78 -6.69
CA PRO A 64 7.60 7.78 -5.65
C PRO A 64 7.13 7.18 -4.32
N GLN A 65 7.75 7.61 -3.22
CA GLN A 65 7.33 7.18 -1.89
C GLN A 65 6.28 8.15 -1.34
N PRO A 66 5.07 7.68 -0.99
CA PRO A 66 4.03 8.55 -0.43
C PRO A 66 4.37 9.01 0.99
N ASP A 67 3.81 10.16 1.38
CA ASP A 67 3.83 10.63 2.77
C ASP A 67 2.86 9.80 3.62
N PHE A 68 3.28 9.38 4.81
CA PHE A 68 2.45 8.52 5.66
C PHE A 68 1.13 9.19 6.06
N ASN A 69 1.12 10.52 6.21
CA ASN A 69 -0.08 11.25 6.62
C ASN A 69 -0.91 11.74 5.42
N GLY A 70 -0.45 11.51 4.19
CA GLY A 70 -1.06 12.05 2.96
C GLY A 70 -1.06 13.58 2.89
N ALA A 71 -0.32 14.26 3.77
CA ALA A 71 -0.29 15.72 3.86
C ALA A 71 0.88 16.30 3.03
N GLY A 72 1.95 15.54 2.91
CA GLY A 72 3.13 15.89 2.11
C GLY A 72 3.03 15.45 0.65
N SER A 73 3.85 16.05 -0.21
CA SER A 73 4.06 15.54 -1.57
C SER A 73 4.89 14.26 -1.54
N PRO A 74 4.66 13.32 -2.48
CA PRO A 74 5.48 12.11 -2.58
C PRO A 74 6.96 12.44 -2.81
N LYS A 75 7.84 11.68 -2.17
CA LYS A 75 9.28 11.77 -2.36
C LYS A 75 9.66 11.08 -3.68
N TRP A 76 10.17 11.87 -4.63
CA TRP A 76 10.74 11.35 -5.87
C TRP A 76 12.15 10.83 -5.66
N PHE A 77 12.51 9.79 -6.41
CA PHE A 77 13.80 9.10 -6.30
C PHE A 77 14.14 8.64 -4.88
N PRO A 78 13.21 7.95 -4.18
CA PRO A 78 13.45 7.49 -2.83
C PRO A 78 14.43 6.31 -2.82
N TRP A 79 15.03 6.09 -1.64
CA TRP A 79 15.75 4.86 -1.34
C TRP A 79 14.81 3.92 -0.58
N TRP A 80 14.21 2.96 -1.28
CA TRP A 80 13.35 1.97 -0.68
C TRP A 80 14.17 0.89 0.04
N GLY A 81 13.95 0.70 1.34
CA GLY A 81 14.47 -0.44 2.10
C GLY A 81 13.68 -1.70 1.80
N SER A 82 12.40 -1.72 2.23
CA SER A 82 11.49 -2.85 2.00
C SER A 82 10.12 -2.37 1.50
N PRO A 83 9.98 -2.11 0.19
CA PRO A 83 8.71 -1.65 -0.37
C PRO A 83 7.62 -2.72 -0.18
N GLY A 84 6.45 -2.31 0.27
CA GLY A 84 5.33 -3.21 0.50
C GLY A 84 4.05 -2.49 0.88
N PHE A 85 2.94 -3.21 0.78
CA PHE A 85 1.63 -2.69 1.14
C PHE A 85 0.85 -3.78 1.87
N TYR A 86 -0.28 -3.39 2.46
CA TYR A 86 -1.11 -4.26 3.24
C TYR A 86 -2.52 -4.34 2.67
N LYS A 87 -3.12 -5.52 2.79
CA LYS A 87 -4.56 -5.72 2.64
C LYS A 87 -5.14 -6.07 4.00
N LEU A 88 -6.09 -5.25 4.44
CA LEU A 88 -6.83 -5.44 5.68
C LEU A 88 -8.16 -6.10 5.36
N TYR A 89 -8.42 -7.23 5.99
CA TYR A 89 -9.67 -7.96 5.86
C TYR A 89 -10.41 -8.02 7.19
N ASP A 90 -11.74 -8.07 7.13
CA ASP A 90 -12.54 -8.59 8.22
C ASP A 90 -12.31 -10.11 8.27
N HIS A 91 -11.74 -10.59 9.37
CA HIS A 91 -11.39 -11.99 9.53
C HIS A 91 -12.63 -12.89 9.57
N ARG A 92 -13.77 -12.36 10.04
CA ARG A 92 -14.99 -13.13 10.32
C ARG A 92 -15.72 -13.53 9.05
N ASN A 93 -15.71 -12.66 8.04
CA ASN A 93 -16.41 -12.86 6.77
C ASN A 93 -15.48 -12.85 5.55
N GLY A 94 -14.19 -12.56 5.73
CA GLY A 94 -13.18 -12.53 4.66
C GLY A 94 -13.24 -11.30 3.75
N LYS A 95 -14.10 -10.31 4.04
CA LYS A 95 -14.28 -9.13 3.20
C LYS A 95 -13.05 -8.21 3.28
N LEU A 96 -12.58 -7.73 2.13
CA LEU A 96 -11.55 -6.69 2.08
C LEU A 96 -12.13 -5.37 2.61
N ILE A 97 -11.48 -4.82 3.63
CA ILE A 97 -11.83 -3.53 4.23
C ILE A 97 -11.06 -2.43 3.48
N LEU A 98 -9.74 -2.56 3.42
CA LEU A 98 -8.86 -1.59 2.79
C LEU A 98 -7.62 -2.25 2.20
N GLU A 99 -7.09 -1.65 1.15
CA GLU A 99 -5.75 -1.88 0.65
C GLU A 99 -4.96 -0.58 0.78
N THR A 100 -3.76 -0.66 1.38
CA THR A 100 -2.92 0.53 1.55
C THR A 100 -2.21 0.90 0.24
N GLU A 101 -1.67 2.12 0.21
CA GLU A 101 -0.60 2.47 -0.72
C GLU A 101 0.67 1.66 -0.43
N ILE A 102 1.66 1.76 -1.33
CA ILE A 102 2.97 1.14 -1.14
C ILE A 102 3.79 2.04 -0.24
N TYR A 103 4.21 1.50 0.90
CA TYR A 103 5.04 2.16 1.89
C TYR A 103 6.33 1.39 2.11
N ASP A 104 7.33 2.07 2.69
CA ASP A 104 8.53 1.39 3.12
C ASP A 104 8.23 0.68 4.44
N ARG A 105 8.13 -0.65 4.39
CA ARG A 105 7.72 -1.46 5.53
C ARG A 105 8.73 -1.42 6.68
N GLU A 106 9.95 -0.95 6.46
CA GLU A 106 10.89 -0.68 7.56
C GLU A 106 10.32 0.35 8.56
N SER A 107 9.50 1.29 8.10
CA SER A 107 8.79 2.24 8.98
C SER A 107 7.69 1.59 9.83
N GLY A 108 7.31 0.36 9.51
CA GLY A 108 6.36 -0.46 10.27
C GLY A 108 7.00 -1.42 11.28
N ALA A 109 8.32 -1.37 11.47
CA ALA A 109 9.05 -2.30 12.33
C ALA A 109 8.69 -2.22 13.84
N TRP A 110 7.97 -1.18 14.26
CA TRP A 110 7.59 -0.94 15.67
C TRP A 110 6.42 -1.81 16.16
N GLY A 111 5.89 -2.70 15.33
CA GLY A 111 4.80 -3.60 15.68
C GLY A 111 3.44 -3.10 15.21
N MET A 112 2.38 -3.78 15.65
CA MET A 112 1.00 -3.52 15.25
C MET A 112 0.22 -2.86 16.37
N ASP A 113 -0.47 -1.78 16.04
CA ASP A 113 -1.57 -1.23 16.84
C ASP A 113 -2.88 -1.58 16.13
N TRP A 114 -3.76 -2.29 16.83
CA TRP A 114 -5.07 -2.70 16.31
C TRP A 114 -6.16 -1.66 16.56
N GLY A 115 -5.78 -0.45 16.97
CA GLY A 115 -6.66 0.69 17.18
C GLY A 115 -7.28 0.72 18.57
N GLU A 116 -6.57 0.22 19.59
CA GLU A 116 -7.04 0.29 20.97
C GLU A 116 -7.09 1.76 21.42
N GLY A 117 -8.29 2.33 21.44
CA GLY A 117 -8.54 3.73 21.82
C GLY A 117 -8.42 4.75 20.68
N SER A 118 -7.60 4.50 19.65
CA SER A 118 -7.46 5.40 18.49
C SER A 118 -8.51 5.19 17.40
N GLY A 119 -9.12 4.00 17.33
CA GLY A 119 -10.08 3.65 16.28
C GLY A 119 -9.46 3.42 14.90
N PHE A 120 -8.13 3.33 14.82
CA PHE A 120 -7.40 3.18 13.57
C PHE A 120 -6.22 2.22 13.73
N ILE A 121 -6.02 1.34 12.75
CA ILE A 121 -5.01 0.29 12.75
C ILE A 121 -3.73 0.84 12.13
N TYR A 122 -2.60 0.60 12.79
CA TYR A 122 -1.27 1.02 12.34
C TYR A 122 -0.26 -0.13 12.38
N SER A 123 0.68 -0.10 11.43
CA SER A 123 1.93 -0.87 11.49
C SER A 123 3.06 0.14 11.67
N GLY A 124 3.56 0.30 12.89
CA GLY A 124 4.47 1.40 13.24
C GLY A 124 3.90 2.76 12.83
N LEU A 125 4.57 3.44 11.89
CA LEU A 125 4.13 4.74 11.34
C LEU A 125 3.15 4.61 10.15
N ILE A 126 2.92 3.40 9.65
CA ILE A 126 2.13 3.17 8.44
C ILE A 126 0.65 3.07 8.81
N PRO A 127 -0.22 4.00 8.36
CA PRO A 127 -1.66 3.86 8.53
C PRO A 127 -2.17 2.70 7.67
N ILE A 128 -2.92 1.79 8.29
CA ILE A 128 -3.52 0.64 7.60
C ILE A 128 -4.98 0.87 7.28
N GLY A 129 -5.77 1.37 8.23
CA GLY A 129 -7.20 1.62 8.02
C GLY A 129 -7.99 1.77 9.32
N PRO A 130 -9.22 2.31 9.24
CA PRO A 130 -10.07 2.47 10.41
C PRO A 130 -10.54 1.12 10.96
N ASN A 131 -10.83 1.07 12.26
CA ASN A 131 -11.58 -0.05 12.82
C ASN A 131 -13.01 -0.08 12.26
N LEU A 132 -13.56 -1.28 12.16
CA LEU A 132 -14.98 -1.47 11.94
C LEU A 132 -15.76 -1.01 13.19
N PRO A 133 -16.94 -0.39 13.02
CA PRO A 133 -17.76 0.09 14.16
C PRO A 133 -18.10 -1.02 15.15
N ASP A 134 -18.26 -2.25 14.68
CA ASP A 134 -18.60 -3.42 15.47
C ASP A 134 -17.37 -4.19 15.99
N CYS A 135 -16.16 -3.69 15.72
CA CYS A 135 -14.91 -4.18 16.29
C CYS A 135 -13.88 -3.09 16.59
N MET A 136 -14.30 -2.13 17.42
CA MET A 136 -13.43 -1.06 17.92
C MET A 136 -12.39 -1.64 18.91
N GLY A 137 -11.13 -1.23 18.75
CA GLY A 137 -10.03 -1.71 19.59
C GLY A 137 -9.86 -3.23 19.58
N ASP A 138 -10.16 -3.85 18.45
CA ASP A 138 -10.09 -5.30 18.27
C ASP A 138 -10.97 -6.11 19.26
N ARG A 139 -12.07 -5.51 19.73
CA ARG A 139 -13.05 -6.21 20.56
C ARG A 139 -14.35 -6.35 19.77
N PRO A 140 -14.75 -7.58 19.36
CA PRO A 140 -16.03 -7.76 18.72
C PRO A 140 -17.13 -7.32 19.70
N THR A 141 -18.08 -6.55 19.20
CA THR A 141 -19.27 -6.19 19.98
C THR A 141 -19.94 -7.50 20.43
N ARG A 142 -20.19 -7.68 21.73
CA ARG A 142 -20.90 -8.87 22.21
C ARG A 142 -22.26 -8.94 21.51
N VAL A 143 -22.40 -9.86 20.56
CA VAL A 143 -23.72 -10.24 20.07
C VAL A 143 -24.42 -10.87 21.28
N LYS A 144 -25.49 -10.25 21.78
CA LYS A 144 -26.35 -10.89 22.77
C LYS A 144 -26.80 -12.22 22.15
N PRO A 145 -26.60 -13.38 22.82
CA PRO A 145 -27.26 -14.60 22.41
C PRO A 145 -28.78 -14.33 22.42
N GLN A 146 -29.47 -14.68 21.33
CA GLN A 146 -30.93 -14.78 21.34
C GLN A 146 -31.35 -16.02 22.12
#